data_AF-A0A8S0FXG1-F1
#
_entry.id   AF-A0A8S0FXG1-F1
#
_cell.length_a   1.000
_cell.length_b   1.000
_cell.length_c   1.000
_cell.angle_alpha   90.00
_cell.angle_beta   90.00
_cell.angle_gamma   90.00
#
_symmetry.space_group_name_H-M   'P 1'
#
loop_
_entity.id
_entity.type
_entity.pdbx_description
1 polymer ?
#
loop_
_entity_poly.entity_id
_entity_poly.type
_entity_poly.pdbx_seq_one_letter_code
_entity_poly.pdbx_strand_id
1 'polypeptide(L)'
;MVVERDYPATYERFTSIGPLMEKIGNGGKGIAWNTQSEMDLLRKLNYTKAEGPAKGQPMLNTAIDAAEMILTLAPETNGQVAVKAWAALSEFTGRDHTHLALNKEDEKIRFRDIQAQPRKIISSPTWSGLEDEHVSYNAGYTNVHELIPWRTLSGRQQLYQDHQCTDA
;
A
#
# COMPACT_ATOMS: atom_id res chain seq x y z
N MET A 1 -10.98 4.17 21.00
CA MET A 1 -9.67 4.78 20.65
C MET A 1 -9.78 6.28 20.88
N VAL A 2 -8.81 6.89 21.59
CA VAL A 2 -8.74 8.33 21.79
C VAL A 2 -7.78 8.92 20.76
N VAL A 3 -8.09 10.10 20.19
CA VAL A 3 -7.26 10.76 19.17
C VAL A 3 -6.75 12.08 19.72
N GLU A 4 -5.44 12.16 19.92
CA GLU A 4 -4.75 13.37 20.37
C GLU A 4 -4.49 14.33 19.20
N ARG A 5 -4.87 15.61 19.36
CA ARG A 5 -4.75 16.65 18.34
C ARG A 5 -3.91 17.81 18.84
N ASP A 6 -2.81 18.06 18.15
CA ASP A 6 -1.96 19.22 18.37
C ASP A 6 -2.32 20.29 17.32
N TYR A 7 -3.34 21.08 17.63
CA TYR A 7 -3.86 22.09 16.70
C TYR A 7 -2.79 23.13 16.29
N PRO A 8 -1.93 23.64 17.20
CA PRO A 8 -0.84 24.54 16.80
C PRO A 8 0.14 23.91 15.79
N ALA A 9 0.37 22.59 15.85
CA ALA A 9 1.27 21.90 14.93
C ALA A 9 0.60 21.44 13.61
N THR A 10 -0.63 21.86 13.30
CA THR A 10 -1.39 21.38 12.14
C THR A 10 -0.62 21.55 10.82
N TYR A 11 -0.06 22.74 10.57
CA TYR A 11 0.68 23.01 9.33
C TYR A 11 1.99 22.22 9.23
N GLU A 12 2.73 22.10 10.34
CA GLU A 12 3.96 21.32 10.40
C GLU A 12 3.71 19.83 10.14
N ARG A 13 2.60 19.30 10.67
CA ARG A 13 2.15 17.92 10.40
C ARG A 13 1.62 17.74 8.97
N PHE A 14 0.98 18.74 8.39
CA PHE A 14 0.50 18.66 7.01
C PHE A 14 1.66 18.62 6.00
N THR A 15 2.74 19.35 6.29
CA THR A 15 3.93 19.47 5.43
C THR A 15 5.03 18.46 5.74
N SER A 16 4.68 17.35 6.41
CA SER A 16 5.60 16.25 6.70
C SER A 16 4.89 14.90 6.73
N ILE A 17 5.63 13.83 6.44
CA ILE A 17 5.11 12.46 6.62
C ILE A 17 5.20 12.13 8.10
N GLY A 18 4.10 11.70 8.72
CA GLY A 18 4.04 11.48 10.16
C GLY A 18 4.79 10.22 10.63
N PRO A 19 5.18 10.16 11.93
CA PRO A 19 6.02 9.09 12.47
C PRO A 19 5.31 7.73 12.65
N LEU A 20 3.99 7.68 12.45
CA LEU A 20 3.23 6.44 12.61
C LEU A 20 3.57 5.39 11.53
N MET A 21 4.03 5.83 10.36
CA MET A 21 4.50 4.92 9.30
C MET A 21 5.70 4.08 9.75
N GLU A 22 6.53 4.61 10.65
CA GLU A 22 7.70 3.92 11.22
C GLU A 22 7.32 3.16 12.49
N LYS A 23 6.49 3.77 13.35
CA LYS A 23 6.12 3.20 14.65
C LYS A 23 5.10 2.05 14.56
N ILE A 24 4.11 2.19 13.69
CA ILE A 24 3.01 1.23 13.53
C ILE A 24 3.20 0.43 12.24
N GLY A 25 3.68 1.07 11.18
CA GLY A 25 3.81 0.48 9.84
C GLY A 25 2.77 1.02 8.88
N ASN A 26 2.63 0.32 7.74
CA ASN A 26 1.60 0.59 6.75
C ASN A 26 0.71 -0.64 6.60
N GLY A 27 -0.47 -0.47 6.01
CA GLY A 27 -1.35 -1.59 5.76
C GLY A 27 -2.66 -1.17 5.12
N GLY A 28 -3.44 -2.18 4.78
CA GLY A 28 -4.73 -2.00 4.16
C GLY A 28 -5.37 -3.35 3.95
N LYS A 29 -6.69 -3.34 3.76
CA LYS A 29 -7.40 -4.53 3.29
C LYS A 29 -7.20 -5.78 4.19
N GLY A 30 -7.00 -5.58 5.49
CA GLY A 30 -6.85 -6.66 6.50
C GLY A 30 -5.41 -7.14 6.74
N ILE A 31 -4.41 -6.56 6.07
CA ILE A 31 -2.99 -6.91 6.20
C ILE A 31 -2.16 -5.67 6.56
N ALA A 32 -1.00 -5.88 7.18
CA ALA A 32 -0.06 -4.82 7.55
C ALA A 32 1.38 -5.27 7.32
N TRP A 33 2.28 -4.31 7.10
CA TRP A 33 3.70 -4.54 6.86
C TRP A 33 4.57 -3.40 7.37
N ASN A 34 5.86 -3.68 7.58
CA ASN A 34 6.83 -2.66 7.92
C ASN A 34 7.20 -1.83 6.67
N THR A 35 7.29 -0.51 6.83
CA THR A 35 7.64 0.41 5.75
C THR A 35 8.83 1.32 6.06
N GLN A 36 9.73 0.86 6.95
CA GLN A 36 10.89 1.65 7.38
C GLN A 36 11.82 2.00 6.21
N SER A 37 12.12 1.02 5.36
CA SER A 37 12.95 1.21 4.16
C SER A 37 12.42 2.30 3.22
N GLU A 38 11.09 2.38 3.09
CA GLU A 38 10.44 3.40 2.26
C GLU A 38 10.50 4.77 2.91
N MET A 39 10.32 4.85 4.23
CA MET A 39 10.50 6.11 4.97
C MET A 39 11.93 6.64 4.85
N ASP A 40 12.93 5.76 4.94
CA ASP A 40 14.34 6.13 4.75
C ASP A 40 14.63 6.61 3.31
N LEU A 41 13.97 6.01 2.32
CA LEU A 41 14.06 6.46 0.94
C LEU A 41 13.39 7.83 0.75
N LEU A 42 12.22 8.06 1.36
CA LEU A 42 11.49 9.33 1.29
C LEU A 42 12.26 10.48 1.94
N ARG A 43 13.03 10.22 3.00
CA ARG A 43 13.96 11.21 3.56
C ARG A 43 15.01 11.68 2.55
N LYS A 44 15.45 10.80 1.65
CA LYS A 44 16.42 11.12 0.60
C LYS A 44 15.78 11.83 -0.58
N LEU A 45 14.55 11.46 -0.95
CA LEU A 45 13.83 12.06 -2.07
C LEU A 45 13.28 13.45 -1.75
N ASN A 46 12.61 13.58 -0.61
CA ASN A 46 11.85 14.77 -0.25
C ASN A 46 12.62 15.69 0.72
N TYR A 47 13.83 15.30 1.12
CA TYR A 47 14.56 15.88 2.26
C TYR A 47 13.76 15.79 3.57
N THR A 48 14.28 16.38 4.64
CA THR A 48 13.70 16.29 5.98
C THR A 48 13.53 17.64 6.65
N LYS A 49 12.47 17.82 7.43
CA LYS A 49 12.29 18.98 8.31
C LYS A 49 13.51 19.19 9.21
N ALA A 50 14.13 20.37 9.15
CA ALA A 50 15.34 20.68 9.90
C ALA A 50 15.07 20.88 11.41
N GLU A 51 13.88 21.38 11.75
CA GLU A 51 13.48 21.73 13.11
C GLU A 51 11.95 21.63 13.29
N GLY A 52 11.47 22.03 14.47
CA GLY A 52 10.04 22.04 14.80
C GLY A 52 9.46 20.67 15.19
N PRO A 53 8.12 20.59 15.35
CA PRO A 53 7.42 19.39 15.83
C PRO A 53 7.63 18.13 14.98
N ALA A 54 7.98 18.30 13.70
CA ALA A 54 8.20 17.21 12.75
C ALA A 54 9.69 17.04 12.35
N LYS A 55 10.63 17.56 13.16
CA LYS A 55 12.07 17.47 12.88
C LYS A 55 12.50 16.04 12.51
N GLY A 56 13.22 15.91 11.40
CA GLY A 56 13.73 14.63 10.88
C GLY A 56 12.72 13.80 10.08
N GLN A 57 11.47 14.24 9.98
CA GLN A 57 10.47 13.58 9.12
C GLN A 57 10.62 14.02 7.65
N PRO A 58 10.29 13.15 6.67
CA PRO A 58 10.27 13.51 5.26
C PRO A 58 9.33 14.69 4.99
N MET A 59 9.71 15.62 4.11
CA MET A 59 8.88 16.78 3.78
C MET A 59 7.73 16.45 2.82
N LEU A 60 6.66 17.25 2.90
CA LEU A 60 5.52 17.29 1.97
C LEU A 60 5.22 18.74 1.58
N ASN A 61 6.18 19.43 0.96
CA ASN A 61 6.03 20.85 0.62
C ASN A 61 5.38 21.03 -0.76
N THR A 62 5.73 20.16 -1.70
CA THR A 62 5.29 20.21 -3.08
C THR A 62 4.34 19.07 -3.40
N ALA A 63 3.55 19.22 -4.46
CA ALA A 63 2.74 18.14 -4.99
C ALA A 63 3.59 16.94 -5.45
N ILE A 64 4.85 17.19 -5.87
CA ILE A 64 5.80 16.13 -6.24
C ILE A 64 6.21 15.33 -5.01
N ASP A 65 6.47 15.98 -3.87
CA ASP A 65 6.79 15.29 -2.61
C ASP A 65 5.66 14.34 -2.19
N ALA A 66 4.41 14.81 -2.30
CA ALA A 66 3.23 14.00 -2.03
C ALA A 66 3.06 12.86 -3.03
N ALA A 67 3.34 13.07 -4.32
CA ALA A 67 3.32 12.02 -5.33
C ALA A 67 4.38 10.95 -5.05
N GLU A 68 5.62 11.34 -4.72
CA GLU A 68 6.69 10.39 -4.39
C GLU A 68 6.40 9.62 -3.10
N MET A 69 5.72 10.23 -2.10
CA MET A 69 5.18 9.52 -0.94
C MET A 69 4.25 8.39 -1.36
N ILE A 70 3.26 8.69 -2.22
CA ILE A 70 2.31 7.69 -2.71
C ILE A 70 3.05 6.57 -3.45
N LEU A 71 3.90 6.92 -4.41
CA LEU A 71 4.61 5.97 -5.26
C LEU A 71 5.60 5.08 -4.47
N THR A 72 6.18 5.61 -3.41
CA THR A 72 7.16 4.85 -2.61
C THR A 72 6.48 3.91 -1.62
N LEU A 73 5.36 4.32 -0.99
CA LEU A 73 4.70 3.54 0.07
C LEU A 73 3.69 2.51 -0.45
N ALA A 74 3.25 2.61 -1.70
CA ALA A 74 2.23 1.73 -2.26
C ALA A 74 2.83 0.45 -2.89
N PRO A 75 2.24 -0.74 -2.63
CA PRO A 75 2.68 -1.98 -3.26
C PRO A 75 2.50 -2.01 -4.78
N GLU A 76 1.55 -1.24 -5.33
CA GLU A 76 1.30 -1.18 -6.78
C GLU A 76 2.44 -0.49 -7.55
N THR A 77 3.29 0.27 -6.86
CA THR A 77 4.31 1.14 -7.48
C THR A 77 5.72 0.92 -6.94
N ASN A 78 5.86 0.10 -5.89
CA ASN A 78 7.15 -0.30 -5.31
C ASN A 78 7.17 -1.81 -5.04
N GLY A 79 7.99 -2.54 -5.78
CA GLY A 79 8.09 -3.99 -5.73
C GLY A 79 8.48 -4.54 -4.36
N GLN A 80 9.31 -3.83 -3.60
CA GLN A 80 9.67 -4.23 -2.24
C GLN A 80 8.45 -4.19 -1.31
N VAL A 81 7.57 -3.22 -1.50
CA VAL A 81 6.31 -3.15 -0.76
C VAL A 81 5.34 -4.21 -1.24
N ALA A 82 5.28 -4.49 -2.55
CA ALA A 82 4.47 -5.56 -3.12
C ALA A 82 4.81 -6.92 -2.50
N VAL A 83 6.09 -7.29 -2.45
CA VAL A 83 6.57 -8.55 -1.86
C VAL A 83 6.21 -8.61 -0.38
N LYS A 84 6.46 -7.54 0.40
CA LYS A 84 6.08 -7.47 1.82
C LYS A 84 4.57 -7.61 2.03
N ALA A 85 3.75 -7.01 1.18
CA ALA A 85 2.31 -7.06 1.28
C ALA A 85 1.77 -8.47 0.93
N TRP A 86 2.30 -9.12 -0.10
CA TRP A 86 1.94 -10.50 -0.44
C TRP A 86 2.40 -11.49 0.63
N ALA A 87 3.58 -11.28 1.22
CA ALA A 87 4.05 -12.06 2.36
C ALA A 87 3.09 -11.92 3.56
N ALA A 88 2.65 -10.69 3.87
CA ALA A 88 1.68 -10.46 4.94
C ALA A 88 0.33 -11.16 4.68
N LEU A 89 -0.14 -11.23 3.43
CA LEU A 89 -1.35 -11.98 3.09
C LEU A 89 -1.15 -13.50 3.19
N SER A 90 0.04 -13.99 2.86
CA SER A 90 0.41 -15.41 2.90
C SER A 90 0.26 -15.99 4.32
N GLU A 91 0.49 -15.18 5.36
CA GLU A 91 0.26 -15.57 6.76
C GLU A 91 -1.21 -15.88 7.06
N PHE A 92 -2.16 -15.18 6.43
CA PHE A 92 -3.59 -15.44 6.62
C PHE A 92 -4.09 -16.65 5.84
N THR A 93 -3.55 -16.86 4.64
CA THR A 93 -4.02 -17.92 3.72
C THR A 93 -3.28 -19.23 3.93
N GLY A 94 -2.09 -19.21 4.53
CA GLY A 94 -1.19 -20.36 4.62
C GLY A 94 -0.62 -20.78 3.27
N ARG A 95 -0.65 -19.91 2.27
CA ARG A 95 -0.19 -20.15 0.89
C ARG A 95 0.76 -19.03 0.50
N ASP A 96 1.89 -19.37 -0.11
CA ASP A 96 2.79 -18.36 -0.64
C ASP A 96 2.13 -17.62 -1.81
N HIS A 97 2.16 -16.30 -1.73
CA HIS A 97 1.70 -15.39 -2.78
C HIS A 97 2.80 -14.44 -3.27
N THR A 98 4.03 -14.54 -2.73
CA THR A 98 5.12 -13.62 -3.06
C THR A 98 5.58 -13.76 -4.50
N HIS A 99 5.42 -14.95 -5.11
CA HIS A 99 5.69 -15.20 -6.53
C HIS A 99 4.98 -14.23 -7.48
N LEU A 100 3.86 -13.63 -7.05
CA LEU A 100 3.10 -12.65 -7.83
C LEU A 100 3.81 -11.29 -7.99
N ALA A 101 4.85 -11.02 -7.20
CA ALA A 101 5.60 -9.77 -7.24
C ALA A 101 7.13 -9.93 -7.23
N LEU A 102 7.68 -11.11 -6.92
CA LEU A 102 9.13 -11.34 -6.87
C LEU A 102 9.86 -10.97 -8.17
N ASN A 103 9.25 -11.22 -9.33
CA ASN A 103 9.81 -10.85 -10.63
C ASN A 103 9.90 -9.33 -10.86
N LYS A 104 9.21 -8.53 -10.06
CA LYS A 104 9.17 -7.06 -10.10
C LYS A 104 9.62 -6.44 -8.77
N GLU A 105 10.33 -7.16 -7.91
CA GLU A 105 10.70 -6.67 -6.57
C GLU A 105 11.54 -5.38 -6.60
N ASP A 106 12.40 -5.24 -7.62
CA ASP A 106 13.25 -4.05 -7.75
C ASP A 106 12.50 -2.83 -8.34
N GLU A 107 11.37 -3.04 -9.01
CA GLU A 107 10.59 -2.01 -9.70
C GLU A 107 10.18 -0.90 -8.73
N LYS A 108 10.53 0.35 -9.08
CA LYS A 108 10.14 1.54 -8.32
C LYS A 108 9.71 2.63 -9.28
N ILE A 109 8.41 2.84 -9.38
CA ILE A 109 7.85 3.89 -10.23
C ILE A 109 8.13 5.25 -9.59
N ARG A 110 8.58 6.23 -10.39
CA ARG A 110 8.85 7.61 -9.95
C ARG A 110 8.03 8.61 -10.73
N PHE A 111 7.77 9.75 -10.10
CA PHE A 111 6.93 10.79 -10.71
C PHE A 111 7.50 11.29 -12.03
N ARG A 112 8.83 11.47 -12.10
CA ARG A 112 9.50 11.94 -13.33
C ARG A 112 9.50 10.87 -14.43
N ASP A 113 9.50 9.60 -14.08
CA ASP A 113 9.49 8.51 -15.08
C ASP A 113 8.11 8.39 -15.75
N ILE A 114 7.03 8.53 -14.99
CA ILE A 114 5.67 8.49 -15.56
C ILE A 114 5.33 9.72 -16.41
N GLN A 115 5.99 10.85 -16.18
CA GLN A 115 5.93 12.00 -17.09
C GLN A 115 6.61 11.70 -18.43
N ALA A 116 7.71 10.95 -18.40
CA ALA A 116 8.42 10.55 -19.62
C ALA A 116 7.61 9.52 -20.41
N GLN A 117 7.03 8.53 -19.74
CA GLN A 117 6.12 7.56 -20.33
C GLN A 117 5.30 6.87 -19.22
N PRO A 118 3.97 6.71 -19.39
CA PRO A 118 3.16 5.96 -18.43
C PRO A 118 3.73 4.57 -18.12
N ARG A 119 3.68 4.16 -16.84
CA ARG A 119 4.18 2.87 -16.37
C ARG A 119 3.03 1.97 -15.97
N LYS A 120 3.14 0.68 -16.30
CA LYS A 120 2.23 -0.36 -15.81
C LYS A 120 2.57 -0.64 -14.35
N ILE A 121 1.53 -0.80 -13.52
CA ILE A 121 1.68 -1.06 -12.09
C ILE A 121 2.03 -2.53 -11.81
N ILE A 122 2.27 -2.83 -10.53
CA ILE A 122 2.64 -4.14 -10.00
C ILE A 122 1.39 -4.84 -9.43
N SER A 123 1.33 -6.17 -9.57
CA SER A 123 0.31 -6.99 -8.91
C SER A 123 0.37 -6.82 -7.39
N SER A 124 -0.77 -6.49 -6.78
CA SER A 124 -0.85 -6.16 -5.36
C SER A 124 -2.00 -6.88 -4.66
N PRO A 125 -1.84 -7.30 -3.39
CA PRO A 125 -2.91 -7.94 -2.62
C PRO A 125 -4.08 -6.99 -2.32
N THR A 126 -3.91 -5.68 -2.55
CA THR A 126 -5.00 -4.70 -2.53
C THR A 126 -6.08 -5.02 -3.55
N TRP A 127 -5.70 -5.63 -4.67
CA TRP A 127 -6.61 -5.95 -5.78
C TRP A 127 -6.89 -7.44 -5.86
N SER A 128 -7.64 -7.88 -6.88
CA SER A 128 -7.96 -9.30 -7.08
C SER A 128 -7.66 -9.81 -8.49
N GLY A 129 -7.12 -8.97 -9.37
CA GLY A 129 -6.54 -9.37 -10.66
C GLY A 129 -5.01 -9.31 -10.65
N LEU A 130 -4.40 -9.72 -11.77
CA LEU A 130 -2.95 -9.68 -11.97
C LEU A 130 -2.56 -8.66 -13.05
N GLU A 131 -1.42 -8.02 -12.84
CA GLU A 131 -0.76 -7.12 -13.78
C GLU A 131 0.38 -7.84 -14.48
N ASP A 132 0.02 -8.72 -15.40
CA ASP A 132 0.91 -9.66 -16.08
C ASP A 132 0.94 -9.43 -17.59
N GLU A 133 1.99 -9.91 -18.27
CA GLU A 133 2.15 -9.76 -19.73
C GLU A 133 1.44 -10.86 -20.53
N HIS A 134 1.03 -11.95 -19.87
CA HIS A 134 0.36 -13.10 -20.49
C HIS A 134 -1.12 -13.22 -20.12
N VAL A 135 -1.56 -12.56 -19.04
CA VAL A 135 -2.97 -12.50 -18.64
C VAL A 135 -3.40 -11.05 -18.34
N SER A 136 -4.49 -10.62 -18.97
CA SER A 136 -5.11 -9.32 -18.69
C SER A 136 -5.71 -9.29 -17.29
N TYR A 137 -5.71 -8.11 -16.67
CA TYR A 137 -6.36 -7.92 -15.37
C TYR A 137 -7.83 -8.38 -15.40
N ASN A 138 -8.19 -9.29 -14.49
CA ASN A 138 -9.54 -9.79 -14.31
C ASN A 138 -9.88 -9.85 -12.81
N ALA A 139 -10.96 -9.20 -12.40
CA ALA A 139 -11.35 -9.15 -11.00
C ALA A 139 -11.78 -10.54 -10.48
N GLY A 140 -11.29 -10.94 -9.32
CA GLY A 140 -11.54 -12.26 -8.74
C GLY A 140 -10.60 -13.35 -9.23
N TYR A 141 -9.68 -13.04 -10.16
CA TYR A 141 -8.70 -13.99 -10.67
C TYR A 141 -7.90 -14.63 -9.53
N THR A 142 -7.35 -13.83 -8.62
CA THR A 142 -6.60 -14.32 -7.47
C THR A 142 -7.47 -15.14 -6.51
N ASN A 143 -8.74 -14.82 -6.33
CA ASN A 143 -9.63 -15.64 -5.51
C ASN A 143 -9.79 -17.05 -6.08
N VAL A 144 -9.90 -17.16 -7.41
CA VAL A 144 -10.08 -18.43 -8.12
C VAL A 144 -8.76 -19.22 -8.21
N HIS A 145 -7.65 -18.56 -8.55
CA HIS A 145 -6.39 -19.24 -8.88
C HIS A 145 -5.42 -19.33 -7.70
N GLU A 146 -5.40 -18.32 -6.82
CA GLU A 146 -4.56 -18.29 -5.62
C GLU A 146 -5.28 -18.85 -4.38
N LEU A 147 -6.59 -19.16 -4.51
CA LEU A 147 -7.45 -19.65 -3.44
C LEU A 147 -7.58 -18.68 -2.26
N ILE A 148 -7.45 -17.38 -2.53
CA ILE A 148 -7.66 -16.32 -1.55
C ILE A 148 -9.17 -16.18 -1.32
N PRO A 149 -9.68 -16.31 -0.08
CA PRO A 149 -11.10 -16.15 0.18
C PRO A 149 -11.63 -14.75 -0.17
N TRP A 150 -12.89 -14.69 -0.61
CA TRP A 150 -13.62 -13.42 -0.61
C TRP A 150 -13.88 -12.99 0.83
N ARG A 151 -13.90 -11.68 1.12
CA ARG A 151 -14.16 -11.17 2.48
C ARG A 151 -15.66 -11.07 2.74
N THR A 152 -16.35 -12.19 2.53
CA THR A 152 -17.76 -12.40 2.87
C THR A 152 -17.85 -13.31 4.09
N LEU A 153 -19.06 -13.45 4.67
CA LEU A 153 -19.28 -14.35 5.82
C LEU A 153 -18.83 -15.78 5.53
N SER A 154 -19.04 -16.27 4.30
CA SER A 154 -18.72 -17.64 3.89
C SER A 154 -17.32 -17.82 3.28
N GLY A 155 -16.58 -16.73 3.07
CA GLY A 155 -15.31 -16.77 2.32
C GLY A 155 -15.47 -16.94 0.80
N ARG A 156 -16.70 -16.97 0.28
CA ARG A 156 -17.07 -17.28 -1.11
C ARG A 156 -17.97 -16.19 -1.70
N GLN A 157 -18.26 -16.28 -2.99
CA GLN A 157 -19.32 -15.48 -3.61
C GLN A 157 -20.65 -15.80 -2.91
N GLN A 158 -21.18 -14.84 -2.15
CA GLN A 158 -22.30 -15.06 -1.24
C GLN A 158 -23.63 -14.80 -1.96
N LEU A 159 -24.27 -15.88 -2.44
CA LEU A 159 -25.56 -15.82 -3.14
C LEU A 159 -26.74 -15.53 -2.20
N TYR A 160 -26.62 -15.89 -0.93
CA TYR A 160 -27.66 -15.71 0.09
C TYR A 160 -27.23 -14.66 1.11
N GLN A 161 -27.98 -13.56 1.19
CA GLN A 161 -27.76 -12.47 2.14
C GLN A 161 -28.62 -12.71 3.37
N ASP A 162 -28.00 -13.06 4.49
CA ASP A 162 -28.64 -13.48 5.74
C ASP A 162 -28.66 -12.36 6.81
N HIS A 163 -28.31 -11.13 6.42
CA HIS A 163 -28.41 -10.00 7.31
C HIS A 163 -29.89 -9.72 7.60
N GLN A 164 -30.27 -9.43 8.85
CA GLN A 164 -31.68 -9.20 9.22
C GLN A 164 -32.36 -8.12 8.36
N CYS A 165 -31.62 -7.11 7.89
CA CYS A 165 -32.16 -6.07 7.00
C CYS A 165 -32.39 -6.51 5.55
N THR A 166 -31.91 -7.69 5.13
CA THR A 166 -32.17 -8.26 3.81
C THR A 166 -33.35 -9.23 3.80
N ASP A 167 -33.92 -9.54 4.97
CA ASP A 167 -35.22 -10.21 5.07
C ASP A 167 -36.33 -9.25 4.60
N ALA A 168 -37.11 -9.68 3.61
CA ALA A 168 -38.23 -8.93 3.03
C ALA A 168 -39.51 -9.04 3.86
#